data_AF-A0A556CYA2-F1
#
_entry.id   AF-A0A556CYA2-F1
#
_cell.length_a   1.000
_cell.length_b   1.000
_cell.length_c   1.000
_cell.angle_alpha   90.00
_cell.angle_beta   90.00
_cell.angle_gamma   90.00
#
_symmetry.space_group_name_H-M   'P 1'
#
loop_
_entity.id
_entity.type
_entity.pdbx_description
1 polymer ?
#
loop_
_entity_poly.entity_id
_entity_poly.type
_entity_poly.pdbx_seq_one_letter_code
_entity_poly.pdbx_strand_id
1 'polypeptide(L)'
;MSTDLISKKDLLELTGISYGQLYRWKRKNLIPEDWFVRKSTFTGQETFFPKEKILERIDKIQTMKEDLSLDELANMFSPSVREILLTKEDVLRKGIASEPVLQFFMEQTNKTTEFQFVDILYVYMLEELLQSGEISLEEGKMVLQVLRENYEAIKHKTCDLIIVRKLGISTCFLVSNVDDLIFEKGTKIVLREAIMKYTEALKTKLL
;
A
#
# COMPACT_ATOMS: atom_id res chain seq x y z
N MET A 1 -6.50 1.14 41.68
CA MET A 1 -6.90 2.33 40.92
C MET A 1 -8.07 1.94 40.04
N SER A 2 -9.17 2.68 40.08
CA SER A 2 -10.40 2.37 39.34
C SER A 2 -10.10 2.43 37.84
N THR A 3 -10.10 1.29 37.16
CA THR A 3 -10.01 1.23 35.71
C THR A 3 -11.29 1.84 35.15
N ASP A 4 -11.20 3.10 34.70
CA ASP A 4 -12.31 3.76 34.04
C ASP A 4 -12.64 2.97 32.76
N LEU A 5 -13.91 2.60 32.60
CA LEU A 5 -14.39 1.74 31.53
C LEU A 5 -15.32 2.54 30.63
N ILE A 6 -15.11 2.45 29.32
CA ILE A 6 -15.97 3.05 28.32
C ILE A 6 -16.81 1.97 27.63
N SER A 7 -18.10 2.24 27.41
CA SER A 7 -18.95 1.31 26.67
C SER A 7 -18.54 1.29 25.19
N LYS A 8 -18.81 0.18 24.50
CA LYS A 8 -18.61 0.11 23.04
C LYS A 8 -19.34 1.23 22.31
N LYS A 9 -20.54 1.61 22.75
CA LYS A 9 -21.34 2.65 22.10
C LYS A 9 -20.62 4.00 22.22
N ASP A 10 -20.24 4.39 23.42
CA ASP A 10 -19.58 5.68 23.69
C ASP A 10 -18.19 5.74 23.05
N LEU A 11 -17.48 4.61 22.99
CA LEU A 11 -16.19 4.50 22.33
C LEU A 11 -16.29 4.83 20.82
N LEU A 12 -17.28 4.26 20.14
CA LEU A 12 -17.50 4.49 18.70
C LEU A 12 -17.92 5.95 18.44
N GLU A 13 -18.75 6.51 19.31
CA GLU A 13 -19.20 7.90 19.21
C GLU A 13 -18.05 8.89 19.43
N LEU A 14 -17.22 8.66 20.44
CA LEU A 14 -16.14 9.57 20.83
C LEU A 14 -14.94 9.53 19.87
N THR A 15 -14.64 8.38 19.26
CA THR A 15 -13.51 8.21 18.33
C THR A 15 -13.89 8.34 16.85
N GLY A 16 -15.20 8.42 16.55
CA GLY A 16 -15.72 8.50 15.19
C GLY A 16 -15.52 7.25 14.33
N ILE A 17 -15.05 6.13 14.90
CA ILE A 17 -14.87 4.88 14.16
C ILE A 17 -16.18 4.09 14.06
N SER A 18 -16.34 3.32 12.98
CA SER A 18 -17.49 2.42 12.82
C SER A 18 -17.31 1.11 13.58
N TYR A 19 -18.42 0.46 13.94
CA TYR A 19 -18.39 -0.87 14.55
C TYR A 19 -17.62 -1.90 13.70
N GLY A 20 -17.73 -1.81 12.37
CA GLY A 20 -17.00 -2.67 11.45
C GLY A 20 -15.48 -2.46 11.52
N GLN A 21 -15.01 -1.22 11.68
CA GLN A 21 -13.58 -0.92 11.84
C GLN A 21 -13.04 -1.51 13.14
N LEU A 22 -13.74 -1.29 14.26
CA LEU A 22 -13.37 -1.86 15.56
C LEU A 22 -13.28 -3.40 15.49
N TYR A 23 -14.21 -4.04 14.80
CA TYR A 23 -14.23 -5.49 14.63
C TYR A 23 -13.12 -6.00 13.71
N ARG A 24 -12.80 -5.30 12.62
CA ARG A 24 -11.65 -5.61 11.75
C ARG A 24 -10.34 -5.54 12.51
N TRP A 25 -10.16 -4.50 13.34
CA TRP A 25 -8.97 -4.32 14.18
C TRP A 25 -8.82 -5.42 15.23
N LYS A 26 -9.93 -5.87 15.82
CA LYS A 26 -9.93 -7.05 16.68
C LYS A 26 -9.40 -8.29 15.96
N ARG A 27 -9.95 -8.65 14.80
CA ARG A 27 -9.55 -9.85 14.05
C ARG A 27 -8.10 -9.83 13.56
N LYS A 28 -7.54 -8.63 13.36
CA LYS A 28 -6.13 -8.43 12.99
C LYS A 28 -5.18 -8.37 14.17
N ASN A 29 -5.65 -8.64 15.40
CA ASN A 29 -4.89 -8.53 16.64
C ASN A 29 -4.29 -7.12 16.88
N LEU A 30 -4.88 -6.07 16.30
CA LEU A 30 -4.46 -4.69 16.54
C LEU A 30 -4.94 -4.19 17.90
N ILE A 31 -6.06 -4.71 18.38
CA ILE A 31 -6.57 -4.47 19.73
C ILE A 31 -6.60 -5.81 20.46
N PRO A 32 -5.95 -5.92 21.63
CA PRO A 32 -5.94 -7.15 22.42
C PRO A 32 -7.36 -7.63 22.78
N GLU A 33 -7.61 -8.95 22.66
CA GLU A 33 -8.95 -9.52 22.90
C GLU A 33 -9.41 -9.38 24.36
N ASP A 34 -8.48 -9.39 25.30
CA ASP A 34 -8.71 -9.24 26.74
C ASP A 34 -9.27 -7.85 27.11
N TRP A 35 -9.17 -6.87 26.21
CA TRP A 35 -9.77 -5.54 26.40
C TRP A 35 -11.28 -5.53 26.12
N PHE A 36 -11.83 -6.57 25.49
CA PHE A 36 -13.26 -6.70 25.19
C PHE A 36 -14.01 -7.31 26.38
N VAL A 37 -14.20 -6.51 27.43
CA VAL A 37 -14.84 -6.97 28.67
C VAL A 37 -16.35 -7.00 28.50
N ARG A 38 -16.94 -8.20 28.40
CA ARG A 38 -18.40 -8.36 28.36
C ARG A 38 -18.98 -8.25 29.77
N LYS A 39 -19.95 -7.36 29.96
CA LYS A 39 -20.72 -7.21 31.20
C LYS A 39 -22.21 -7.35 30.91
N SER A 40 -22.92 -8.02 31.80
CA SER A 40 -24.38 -8.05 31.78
C SER A 40 -24.92 -6.71 32.25
N THR A 41 -25.71 -6.04 31.41
CA THR A 41 -26.45 -4.82 31.73
C THR A 41 -27.95 -5.14 31.83
N PHE A 42 -28.74 -4.20 32.36
CA PHE A 42 -30.18 -4.38 32.55
C PHE A 42 -30.94 -4.68 31.23
N THR A 43 -30.36 -4.28 30.09
CA THR A 43 -30.95 -4.45 28.74
C THR A 43 -30.23 -5.49 27.88
N GLY A 44 -29.22 -6.19 28.39
CA GLY A 44 -28.52 -7.25 27.62
C GLY A 44 -27.07 -7.51 28.05
N GLN A 45 -26.23 -7.91 27.11
CA GLN A 45 -24.77 -7.96 27.29
C GLN A 45 -24.12 -6.82 26.53
N GLU A 46 -23.39 -5.98 27.24
CA GLU A 46 -22.61 -4.89 26.66
C GLU A 46 -21.12 -5.19 26.76
N THR A 47 -20.35 -4.60 25.85
CA THR A 47 -18.89 -4.71 25.84
C THR A 47 -18.30 -3.39 26.31
N PHE A 48 -17.40 -3.47 27.27
CA PHE A 48 -16.66 -2.36 27.84
C PHE A 48 -15.17 -2.50 27.56
N PHE A 49 -14.49 -1.36 27.52
CA PHE A 49 -13.07 -1.28 27.25
C PHE A 49 -12.36 -0.44 28.32
N PRO A 50 -11.09 -0.73 28.67
CA PRO A 50 -10.28 0.17 29.49
C PRO A 50 -10.08 1.50 28.77
N LYS A 51 -10.73 2.56 29.26
CA LYS A 51 -10.96 3.81 28.53
C LYS A 51 -9.67 4.46 28.02
N GLU A 52 -8.68 4.65 28.89
CA GLU A 52 -7.42 5.30 28.50
C GLU A 52 -6.66 4.47 27.46
N LYS A 53 -6.50 3.17 27.71
CA LYS A 53 -5.75 2.27 26.83
C LYS A 53 -6.38 2.14 25.45
N ILE A 54 -7.70 2.03 25.38
CA ILE A 54 -8.39 1.86 24.10
C ILE A 54 -8.38 3.15 23.29
N LEU A 55 -8.51 4.32 23.94
CA LEU A 55 -8.48 5.60 23.25
C LEU A 55 -7.09 5.89 22.69
N GLU A 56 -6.02 5.71 23.48
CA GLU A 56 -4.64 5.85 23.00
C GLU A 56 -4.33 4.87 21.85
N ARG A 57 -4.86 3.64 21.94
CA ARG A 57 -4.66 2.64 20.90
C ARG A 57 -5.40 2.97 19.61
N ILE A 58 -6.64 3.45 19.72
CA ILE A 58 -7.44 3.88 18.55
C ILE A 58 -6.79 5.08 17.90
N ASP A 59 -6.35 6.07 18.67
CA ASP A 59 -5.64 7.24 18.19
C ASP A 59 -4.38 6.82 17.42
N LYS A 60 -3.51 5.98 18.01
CA LYS A 60 -2.35 5.39 17.31
C LYS A 60 -2.73 4.67 16.01
N ILE A 61 -3.79 3.87 16.01
CA ILE A 61 -4.24 3.17 14.80
C ILE A 61 -4.79 4.15 13.75
N GLN A 62 -5.43 5.24 14.18
CA GLN A 62 -5.95 6.31 13.32
C GLN A 62 -4.82 7.19 12.76
N THR A 63 -3.80 7.51 13.55
CA THR A 63 -2.60 8.23 13.11
C THR A 63 -1.79 7.38 12.12
N MET A 64 -1.66 6.07 12.38
CA MET A 64 -1.09 5.13 11.39
C MET A 64 -1.97 4.97 10.14
N LYS A 65 -3.23 5.41 10.19
CA LYS A 65 -4.20 5.37 9.09
C LYS A 65 -4.14 6.57 8.15
N GLU A 66 -3.26 7.55 8.43
CA GLU A 66 -2.89 8.54 7.41
C GLU A 66 -2.08 7.89 6.26
N ASP A 67 -1.62 6.65 6.43
CA ASP A 67 -1.15 5.79 5.35
C ASP A 67 -2.25 4.80 4.90
N LEU A 68 -3.14 5.28 4.03
CA LEU A 68 -4.02 4.55 3.09
C LEU A 68 -4.29 3.07 3.40
N SER A 69 -5.28 2.80 4.25
CA SER A 69 -5.63 1.43 4.62
C SER A 69 -6.57 0.78 3.60
N LEU A 70 -6.10 -0.23 2.86
CA LEU A 70 -6.80 -1.41 2.28
C LEU A 70 -8.10 -1.24 1.46
N ASP A 71 -9.05 -0.41 1.89
CA ASP A 71 -10.27 -0.06 1.16
C ASP A 71 -9.96 0.84 -0.06
N GLU A 72 -8.88 1.64 -0.03
CA GLU A 72 -8.39 2.37 -1.22
C GLU A 72 -7.64 1.48 -2.21
N LEU A 73 -6.92 0.46 -1.73
CA LEU A 73 -6.39 -0.63 -2.56
C LEU A 73 -7.53 -1.40 -3.23
N ALA A 74 -8.64 -1.67 -2.52
CA ALA A 74 -9.82 -2.29 -3.12
C ALA A 74 -10.48 -1.38 -4.17
N ASN A 75 -10.53 -0.06 -3.93
CA ASN A 75 -11.05 0.93 -4.89
C ASN A 75 -10.12 1.19 -6.09
N MET A 76 -8.80 1.00 -5.98
CA MET A 76 -7.87 1.01 -7.13
C MET A 76 -8.25 -0.04 -8.17
N PHE A 77 -8.83 -1.15 -7.72
CA PHE A 77 -9.25 -2.27 -8.55
C PHE A 77 -10.77 -2.42 -8.61
N SER A 78 -11.52 -1.37 -8.24
CA SER A 78 -12.94 -1.23 -8.55
C SER A 78 -13.12 -1.32 -10.07
N PRO A 79 -14.21 -1.95 -10.57
CA PRO A 79 -14.47 -2.08 -12.01
C PRO A 79 -14.37 -0.75 -12.78
N SER A 80 -14.61 0.40 -12.14
CA SER A 80 -14.52 1.73 -12.75
C SER A 80 -13.11 2.18 -13.18
N VAL A 81 -12.04 1.63 -12.61
CA VAL A 81 -10.64 1.95 -12.99
C VAL A 81 -10.06 0.89 -13.96
N ARG A 82 -10.67 -0.30 -14.01
CA ARG A 82 -10.25 -1.39 -14.90
C ARG A 82 -10.59 -1.14 -16.38
N GLU A 83 -11.45 -0.18 -16.67
CA GLU A 83 -11.81 0.22 -18.03
C GLU A 83 -10.83 1.21 -18.65
N ILE A 84 -9.82 1.67 -17.91
CA ILE A 84 -8.80 2.58 -18.45
C ILE A 84 -7.90 1.81 -19.41
N LEU A 85 -8.04 2.18 -20.69
CA LEU A 85 -7.26 1.70 -21.80
C LEU A 85 -6.65 2.91 -22.50
N LEU A 86 -5.33 3.04 -22.43
CA LEU A 86 -4.61 4.15 -23.08
C LEU A 86 -3.75 3.63 -24.21
N THR A 87 -3.66 4.41 -25.29
CA THR A 87 -2.65 4.17 -26.33
C THR A 87 -1.31 4.74 -25.93
N LYS A 88 -0.27 4.44 -26.71
CA LYS A 88 1.06 5.03 -26.55
C LYS A 88 0.99 6.57 -26.54
N GLU A 89 0.25 7.15 -27.47
CA GLU A 89 0.11 8.59 -27.63
C GLU A 89 -0.57 9.23 -26.42
N ASP A 90 -1.54 8.54 -25.81
CA ASP A 90 -2.21 9.02 -24.61
C ASP A 90 -1.26 9.07 -23.40
N VAL A 91 -0.43 8.04 -23.22
CA VAL A 91 0.55 7.95 -22.13
C VAL A 91 1.55 9.11 -22.21
N LEU A 92 2.04 9.40 -23.42
CA LEU A 92 2.96 10.53 -23.68
C LEU A 92 2.27 11.88 -23.44
N ARG A 93 1.07 12.06 -24.01
CA ARG A 93 0.32 13.32 -23.94
C ARG A 93 -0.06 13.70 -22.52
N LYS A 94 -0.41 12.71 -21.69
CA LYS A 94 -0.74 12.91 -20.26
C LYS A 94 0.51 13.08 -19.39
N GLY A 95 1.72 13.00 -19.94
CA GLY A 95 2.96 13.11 -19.18
C GLY A 95 3.09 12.01 -18.12
N ILE A 96 2.66 10.80 -18.47
CA ILE A 96 2.80 9.61 -17.63
C ILE A 96 4.21 9.05 -17.78
N ALA A 97 4.73 8.97 -19.00
CA ALA A 97 6.10 8.58 -19.23
C ALA A 97 6.68 9.29 -20.45
N SER A 98 8.00 9.32 -20.48
CA SER A 98 8.78 9.75 -21.63
C SER A 98 8.84 8.67 -22.70
N GLU A 99 9.09 9.06 -23.95
CA GLU A 99 9.24 8.14 -25.09
C GLU A 99 10.26 7.02 -24.83
N PRO A 100 11.48 7.30 -24.29
CA PRO A 100 12.47 6.26 -24.05
C PRO A 100 12.02 5.21 -23.03
N VAL A 101 11.35 5.63 -21.95
CA VAL A 101 10.87 4.71 -20.91
C VAL A 101 9.70 3.87 -21.40
N LEU A 102 8.79 4.49 -22.15
CA LEU A 102 7.66 3.76 -22.75
C LEU A 102 8.15 2.72 -23.76
N GLN A 103 9.11 3.10 -24.62
CA GLN A 103 9.73 2.15 -25.55
C GLN A 103 10.44 1.01 -24.81
N PHE A 104 11.23 1.33 -23.78
CA PHE A 104 11.88 0.33 -22.93
C PHE A 104 10.87 -0.66 -22.34
N PHE A 105 9.75 -0.17 -21.80
CA PHE A 105 8.68 -1.03 -21.30
C PHE A 105 8.13 -1.96 -22.38
N MET A 106 7.78 -1.40 -23.55
CA MET A 106 7.21 -2.15 -24.67
C MET A 106 8.14 -3.28 -25.14
N GLU A 107 9.46 -3.02 -25.18
CA GLU A 107 10.49 -4.01 -25.52
C GLU A 107 10.56 -5.15 -24.49
N GLN A 108 10.44 -4.83 -23.19
CA GLN A 108 10.49 -5.86 -22.13
C GLN A 108 9.18 -6.67 -22.03
N THR A 109 8.04 -6.11 -22.44
CA THR A 109 6.74 -6.77 -22.28
C THR A 109 6.16 -7.33 -23.58
N ASN A 110 6.77 -7.06 -24.73
CA ASN A 110 6.22 -7.34 -26.08
C ASN A 110 4.80 -6.76 -26.29
N LYS A 111 4.50 -5.63 -25.65
CA LYS A 111 3.16 -5.01 -25.66
C LYS A 111 3.23 -3.70 -26.42
N THR A 112 2.44 -3.54 -27.48
CA THR A 112 2.70 -2.51 -28.49
C THR A 112 1.57 -1.52 -28.74
N THR A 113 0.32 -1.84 -28.37
CA THR A 113 -0.86 -1.07 -28.81
C THR A 113 -1.59 -0.40 -27.66
N GLU A 114 -2.05 -1.17 -26.69
CA GLU A 114 -2.94 -0.68 -25.64
C GLU A 114 -2.45 -1.08 -24.25
N PHE A 115 -2.50 -0.13 -23.33
CA PHE A 115 -2.04 -0.26 -21.96
C PHE A 115 -3.24 -0.22 -21.02
N GLN A 116 -3.39 -1.28 -20.22
CA GLN A 116 -4.35 -1.34 -19.14
C GLN A 116 -3.78 -0.57 -17.95
N PHE A 117 -4.62 -0.24 -16.97
CA PHE A 117 -4.19 0.46 -15.75
C PHE A 117 -2.91 -0.10 -15.11
N VAL A 118 -2.77 -1.42 -15.02
CA VAL A 118 -1.58 -2.07 -14.45
C VAL A 118 -0.33 -1.80 -15.27
N ASP A 119 -0.44 -1.82 -16.61
CA ASP A 119 0.69 -1.50 -17.48
C ASP A 119 1.08 -0.03 -17.33
N ILE A 120 0.08 0.86 -17.29
CA ILE A 120 0.27 2.30 -17.12
C ILE A 120 0.95 2.58 -15.77
N LEU A 121 0.55 1.88 -14.71
CA LEU A 121 1.20 1.98 -13.40
C LEU A 121 2.67 1.56 -13.46
N TYR A 122 2.99 0.44 -14.10
CA TYR A 122 4.37 -0.03 -14.22
C TYR A 122 5.23 0.91 -15.06
N VAL A 123 4.67 1.45 -16.14
CA VAL A 123 5.31 2.49 -16.96
C VAL A 123 5.57 3.74 -16.14
N TYR A 124 4.59 4.21 -15.36
CA TYR A 124 4.75 5.38 -14.51
C TYR A 124 5.80 5.19 -13.41
N MET A 125 5.80 4.03 -12.76
CA MET A 125 6.84 3.67 -11.79
C MET A 125 8.22 3.68 -12.42
N LEU A 126 8.36 3.09 -13.61
CA LEU A 126 9.65 3.11 -14.32
C LEU A 126 10.11 4.51 -14.67
N GLU A 127 9.20 5.39 -15.10
CA GLU A 127 9.53 6.78 -15.43
C GLU A 127 10.17 7.47 -14.23
N GLU A 128 9.48 7.46 -13.09
CA GLU A 128 9.95 8.11 -11.87
C GLU A 128 11.25 7.49 -11.35
N LEU A 129 11.34 6.15 -11.36
CA LEU A 129 12.53 5.45 -10.88
C LEU A 129 13.75 5.71 -11.78
N LEU A 130 13.61 5.67 -13.10
CA LEU A 130 14.73 5.91 -14.02
C LEU A 130 15.12 7.39 -14.05
N GLN A 131 14.15 8.31 -13.96
CA GLN A 131 14.43 9.75 -13.90
C GLN A 131 15.15 10.16 -12.60
N SER A 132 14.94 9.43 -11.50
CA SER A 132 15.66 9.69 -10.24
C SER A 132 17.18 9.57 -10.39
N GLY A 133 17.65 8.77 -11.35
CA GLY A 133 19.07 8.45 -11.53
C GLY A 133 19.64 7.48 -10.49
N GLU A 134 18.83 6.99 -9.55
CA GLU A 134 19.26 6.05 -8.51
C GLU A 134 19.46 4.62 -9.04
N ILE A 135 18.67 4.27 -10.06
CA ILE A 135 18.64 2.95 -10.68
C ILE A 135 19.10 2.99 -12.14
N SER A 136 19.69 1.88 -12.56
CA SER A 136 20.07 1.62 -13.95
C SER A 136 18.93 1.00 -14.76
N LEU A 137 19.09 0.93 -16.09
CA LEU A 137 18.14 0.24 -16.96
C LEU A 137 18.02 -1.27 -16.63
N GLU A 138 19.14 -1.92 -16.27
CA GLU A 138 19.11 -3.33 -15.87
C GLU A 138 18.31 -3.55 -14.59
N GLU A 139 18.41 -2.63 -13.63
CA GLU A 139 17.57 -2.66 -12.43
C GLU A 139 16.10 -2.35 -12.76
N GLY A 140 15.85 -1.45 -13.72
CA GLY A 140 14.50 -1.24 -14.27
C GLY A 140 13.89 -2.52 -14.84
N LYS A 141 14.67 -3.37 -15.52
CA LYS A 141 14.21 -4.69 -15.98
C LYS A 141 13.84 -5.60 -14.81
N MET A 142 14.68 -5.64 -13.77
CA MET A 142 14.40 -6.42 -12.55
C MET A 142 13.11 -5.97 -11.88
N VAL A 143 12.89 -4.65 -11.77
CA VAL A 143 11.64 -4.07 -11.22
C VAL A 143 10.43 -4.55 -12.01
N LEU A 144 10.46 -4.42 -13.34
CA LEU A 144 9.37 -4.89 -14.19
C LEU A 144 9.09 -6.38 -14.03
N GLN A 145 10.14 -7.20 -14.00
CA GLN A 145 10.01 -8.64 -13.86
C GLN A 145 9.32 -8.98 -12.54
N VAL A 146 9.82 -8.44 -11.43
CA VAL A 146 9.29 -8.71 -10.09
C VAL A 146 7.83 -8.25 -9.96
N LEU A 147 7.49 -7.06 -10.47
CA LEU A 147 6.12 -6.54 -10.44
C LEU A 147 5.15 -7.42 -11.25
N ARG A 148 5.56 -7.88 -12.43
CA ARG A 148 4.72 -8.70 -13.31
C ARG A 148 4.49 -10.11 -12.75
N GLU A 149 5.54 -10.76 -12.26
CA GLU A 149 5.46 -12.12 -11.73
C GLU A 149 4.66 -12.20 -10.43
N ASN A 150 4.59 -11.09 -9.67
CA ASN A 150 4.00 -11.08 -8.33
C ASN A 150 2.72 -10.24 -8.21
N TYR A 151 2.10 -9.84 -9.34
CA TYR A 151 0.91 -8.99 -9.35
C TYR A 151 -0.21 -9.47 -8.43
N GLU A 152 -0.57 -10.76 -8.48
CA GLU A 152 -1.65 -11.30 -7.64
C GLU A 152 -1.28 -11.33 -6.14
N ALA A 153 0.01 -11.45 -5.81
CA ALA A 153 0.47 -11.43 -4.43
C ALA A 153 0.40 -10.04 -3.78
N ILE A 154 0.46 -8.98 -4.60
CA ILE A 154 0.49 -7.57 -4.16
C ILE A 154 -0.85 -6.84 -4.24
N LYS A 155 -1.79 -7.32 -5.06
CA LYS A 155 -3.07 -6.65 -5.40
C LYS A 155 -3.91 -6.15 -4.20
N HIS A 156 -3.69 -6.71 -3.01
CA HIS A 156 -4.46 -6.37 -1.80
C HIS A 156 -3.59 -6.06 -0.58
N LYS A 157 -2.30 -5.73 -0.79
CA LYS A 157 -1.35 -5.48 0.30
C LYS A 157 -0.68 -4.13 0.12
N THR A 158 -0.40 -3.48 1.23
CA THR A 158 0.59 -2.40 1.28
C THR A 158 1.95 -3.04 1.01
N CYS A 159 2.58 -2.59 -0.08
CA CYS A 159 3.76 -3.24 -0.62
C CYS A 159 4.81 -2.20 -0.98
N ASP A 160 6.03 -2.46 -0.51
CA ASP A 160 7.21 -1.66 -0.84
C ASP A 160 8.02 -2.40 -1.91
N LEU A 161 8.47 -1.66 -2.91
CA LEU A 161 9.50 -2.06 -3.85
C LEU A 161 10.86 -1.71 -3.26
N ILE A 162 11.75 -2.71 -3.17
CA ILE A 162 13.09 -2.51 -2.61
C ILE A 162 14.14 -3.01 -3.60
N ILE A 163 15.16 -2.17 -3.81
CA ILE A 163 16.37 -2.54 -4.52
C ILE A 163 17.54 -2.42 -3.56
N VAL A 164 18.31 -3.49 -3.46
CA VAL A 164 19.57 -3.51 -2.71
C VAL A 164 20.73 -3.80 -3.63
N ARG A 165 21.90 -3.27 -3.29
CA ARG A 165 23.13 -3.42 -4.08
C ARG A 165 24.31 -3.75 -3.18
N LYS A 166 25.07 -4.77 -3.55
CA LYS A 166 26.31 -5.18 -2.90
C LYS A 166 27.38 -5.44 -3.96
N LEU A 167 28.52 -4.74 -3.86
CA LEU A 167 29.63 -4.85 -4.81
C LEU A 167 29.21 -4.67 -6.29
N GLY A 168 28.21 -3.81 -6.54
CA GLY A 168 27.67 -3.58 -7.88
C GLY A 168 26.62 -4.58 -8.37
N ILE A 169 26.37 -5.65 -7.62
CA ILE A 169 25.32 -6.63 -7.92
C ILE A 169 24.03 -6.20 -7.22
N SER A 170 22.94 -6.12 -7.98
CA SER A 170 21.65 -5.66 -7.49
C SER A 170 20.67 -6.81 -7.31
N THR A 171 19.74 -6.63 -6.37
CA THR A 171 18.61 -7.53 -6.17
C THR A 171 17.38 -6.70 -5.89
N CYS A 172 16.28 -7.04 -6.55
CA CYS A 172 14.99 -6.38 -6.45
C CYS A 172 13.97 -7.34 -5.85
N PHE A 173 13.14 -6.85 -4.92
CA PHE A 173 12.08 -7.66 -4.32
C PHE A 173 10.96 -6.78 -3.76
N LEU A 174 9.82 -7.42 -3.52
CA LEU A 174 8.64 -6.81 -2.94
C LEU A 174 8.49 -7.25 -1.49
N VAL A 175 8.15 -6.31 -0.62
CA VAL A 175 7.96 -6.57 0.81
C VAL A 175 6.59 -6.09 1.23
N SER A 176 5.87 -6.91 1.99
CA SER A 176 4.58 -6.54 2.58
C SER A 176 4.52 -6.96 4.04
N ASN A 177 4.08 -6.06 4.92
CA ASN A 177 3.93 -6.31 6.36
C ASN A 177 5.22 -6.77 7.06
N VAL A 178 6.33 -6.06 6.82
CA VAL A 178 7.60 -6.30 7.52
C VAL A 178 8.02 -5.04 8.24
N ASP A 179 8.34 -5.18 9.52
CA ASP A 179 8.77 -4.07 10.37
C ASP A 179 10.24 -3.70 10.08
N ASP A 180 11.14 -4.68 10.16
CA ASP A 180 12.59 -4.47 9.99
C ASP A 180 13.21 -5.37 8.91
N LEU A 181 14.14 -4.80 8.16
CA LEU A 181 15.00 -5.52 7.21
C LEU A 181 16.46 -5.39 7.65
N ILE A 182 17.08 -6.52 7.99
CA ILE A 182 18.46 -6.58 8.44
C ILE A 182 19.31 -7.17 7.30
N PHE A 183 20.35 -6.43 6.90
CA PHE A 183 21.24 -6.83 5.82
C PHE A 183 22.64 -7.16 6.32
N GLU A 184 23.33 -8.03 5.59
CA GLU A 184 24.75 -8.28 5.84
C GLU A 184 25.62 -7.04 5.58
N LYS A 185 26.85 -7.05 6.12
CA LYS A 185 27.77 -5.91 6.01
C LYS A 185 28.11 -5.62 4.54
N GLY A 186 27.99 -4.35 4.15
CA GLY A 186 28.35 -3.86 2.81
C GLY A 186 27.21 -3.87 1.80
N THR A 187 26.05 -4.43 2.14
CA THR A 187 24.82 -4.27 1.36
C THR A 187 24.24 -2.88 1.61
N LYS A 188 23.83 -2.20 0.53
CA LYS A 188 23.16 -0.90 0.60
C LYS A 188 21.76 -1.01 0.03
N ILE A 189 20.80 -0.35 0.69
CA ILE A 189 19.51 -0.08 0.08
C ILE A 189 19.74 1.04 -0.94
N VAL A 190 19.47 0.75 -2.21
CA VAL A 190 19.51 1.75 -3.27
C VAL A 190 18.22 2.55 -3.21
N LEU A 191 17.09 1.85 -3.15
CA LEU A 191 15.76 2.46 -3.18
C LEU A 191 14.79 1.61 -2.35
N ARG A 192 13.87 2.29 -1.65
CA ARG A 192 12.69 1.70 -1.01
C ARG A 192 11.50 2.63 -1.24
N GLU A 193 10.54 2.19 -2.03
CA GLU A 193 9.40 3.02 -2.42
C GLU A 193 8.08 2.27 -2.24
N ALA A 194 7.10 2.95 -1.63
CA ALA A 194 5.75 2.42 -1.49
C ALA A 194 5.04 2.45 -2.83
N ILE A 195 4.54 1.31 -3.32
CA ILE A 195 3.81 1.24 -4.61
C ILE A 195 2.55 2.13 -4.59
N MET A 196 1.97 2.33 -3.40
CA MET A 196 0.78 3.17 -3.22
C MET A 196 1.01 4.61 -3.69
N LYS A 197 2.16 5.20 -3.36
CA LYS A 197 2.56 6.57 -3.76
C LYS A 197 2.41 6.79 -5.27
N TYR A 198 2.91 5.85 -6.08
CA TYR A 198 2.80 5.94 -7.54
C TYR A 198 1.37 5.80 -8.04
N THR A 199 0.58 4.97 -7.38
CA THR A 199 -0.80 4.78 -7.78
C THR A 199 -1.63 6.03 -7.52
N GLU A 200 -1.46 6.68 -6.37
CA GLU A 200 -2.15 7.93 -6.07
C GLU A 200 -1.79 9.03 -7.05
N ALA A 201 -0.48 9.23 -7.28
CA ALA A 201 0.00 10.20 -8.23
C ALA A 201 -0.52 9.93 -9.66
N LEU A 202 -0.59 8.65 -10.06
CA LEU A 202 -1.15 8.26 -11.34
C LEU A 202 -2.65 8.56 -11.45
N LYS A 203 -3.44 8.34 -10.40
CA LYS A 203 -4.87 8.68 -10.40
C LYS A 203 -5.08 10.17 -10.68
N THR A 204 -4.29 11.04 -10.05
CA THR A 204 -4.35 12.49 -10.27
C THR A 204 -4.02 12.88 -11.71
N LYS A 205 -3.15 12.12 -12.41
CA LYS A 205 -2.83 12.33 -13.83
C LYS A 205 -3.89 11.75 -14.79
N LEU A 206 -4.66 10.78 -14.35
CA LEU A 206 -5.69 10.10 -15.16
C LEU A 206 -7.03 10.83 -15.13
N LEU A 207 -7.39 11.43 -14.00
CA LEU A 207 -8.53 12.35 -13.84
C LEU A 207 -8.34 13.65 -14.65
#